data_AF-A0A662FRA4-F1
#
_entry.id   AF-A0A662FRA4-F1
#
_cell.length_a   1.000
_cell.length_b   1.000
_cell.length_c   1.000
_cell.angle_alpha   90.00
_cell.angle_beta   90.00
_cell.angle_gamma   90.00
#
_symmetry.space_group_name_H-M   'P 1'
#
loop_
_entity.id
_entity.type
_entity.pdbx_description
1 polymer ?
#
loop_
_entity_poly.entity_id
_entity_poly.type
_entity_poly.pdbx_seq_one_letter_code
_entity_poly.pdbx_strand_id
1 'polypeptide(L)'
;MIPPELVTEIVFVTASGALSPGPLTFSVIIGGKKRGWKFGAMAATGHMAFEFPLYMLLGIGAAWIFILLEVKTIISIIGGLVLLIYALLSILDVVKHKNETGTQTKALTSSGFVAGFMFTAFNPYFIIWWATAGLKLVTDIVAYGGIYYLPFAYSIHVWMDYVWLAFIAYLAYRGRKIGKRIMDLIQVFLAVVMIYYGAIFLYEGFMFFK
;
A
#
# COMPACT_ATOMS: atom_id res chain seq x y z
N MET A 1 -20.83 12.08 20.88
CA MET A 1 -20.66 10.64 20.56
C MET A 1 -20.73 10.51 19.05
N ILE A 2 -19.82 9.73 18.44
CA ILE A 2 -19.85 9.50 16.98
C ILE A 2 -21.17 8.84 16.61
N PRO A 3 -21.88 9.30 15.56
CA PRO A 3 -23.02 8.59 15.04
C PRO A 3 -22.56 7.18 14.63
N PRO A 4 -23.24 6.11 15.07
CA PRO A 4 -22.91 4.74 14.68
C PRO A 4 -22.81 4.55 13.18
N GLU A 5 -23.56 5.34 12.40
CA GLU A 5 -23.57 5.36 10.95
C GLU A 5 -22.20 5.78 10.39
N LEU A 6 -21.58 6.84 10.93
CA LEU A 6 -20.27 7.32 10.49
C LEU A 6 -19.16 6.34 10.89
N VAL A 7 -19.25 5.72 12.07
CA VAL A 7 -18.31 4.65 12.47
C VAL A 7 -18.40 3.48 11.51
N THR A 8 -19.62 3.07 11.16
CA THR A 8 -19.89 1.99 10.22
C THR A 8 -19.30 2.33 8.85
N GLU A 9 -19.54 3.54 8.35
CA GLU A 9 -18.95 4.00 7.10
C GLU A 9 -17.42 3.96 7.13
N ILE A 10 -16.79 4.51 8.18
CA ILE A 10 -15.33 4.52 8.33
C ILE A 10 -14.80 3.09 8.26
N VAL A 11 -15.39 2.16 9.02
CA VAL A 11 -14.93 0.77 9.08
C VAL A 11 -15.11 0.07 7.73
N PHE A 12 -16.30 0.11 7.13
CA PHE A 12 -16.57 -0.68 5.92
C PHE A 12 -15.91 -0.11 4.67
N VAL A 13 -15.90 1.21 4.50
CA VAL A 13 -15.23 1.84 3.35
C VAL A 13 -13.73 1.62 3.44
N THR A 14 -13.11 1.87 4.59
CA THR A 14 -11.65 1.67 4.71
C THR A 14 -11.26 0.20 4.69
N ALA A 15 -12.08 -0.72 5.21
CA ALA A 15 -11.83 -2.16 5.06
C ALA A 15 -11.80 -2.59 3.58
N SER A 16 -12.62 -1.98 2.71
CA SER A 16 -12.59 -2.27 1.27
C SER A 16 -11.26 -1.89 0.62
N GLY A 17 -10.60 -0.84 1.11
CA GLY A 17 -9.26 -0.41 0.67
C GLY A 17 -8.15 -1.23 1.34
N ALA A 18 -8.12 -1.23 2.67
CA ALA A 18 -7.04 -1.83 3.48
C ALA A 18 -6.86 -3.33 3.22
N LEU A 19 -7.96 -4.07 2.98
CA LEU A 19 -7.92 -5.51 2.75
C LEU A 19 -7.66 -5.88 1.28
N SER A 20 -7.65 -4.90 0.37
CA SER A 20 -7.40 -5.13 -1.05
C SER A 20 -5.93 -5.51 -1.28
N PRO A 21 -5.64 -6.65 -1.96
CA PRO A 21 -4.27 -7.08 -2.19
C PRO A 21 -3.57 -6.16 -3.19
N GLY A 22 -2.47 -5.54 -2.76
CA GLY A 22 -1.68 -4.65 -3.60
C GLY A 22 -0.15 -4.78 -3.42
N PRO A 23 0.62 -3.86 -4.01
CA PRO A 23 2.08 -3.82 -3.92
C PRO A 23 2.63 -3.92 -2.49
N LEU A 24 2.00 -3.21 -1.55
CA LEU A 24 2.37 -3.26 -0.15
C LEU A 24 2.14 -4.66 0.44
N THR A 25 0.97 -5.26 0.22
CA THR A 25 0.67 -6.63 0.65
C THR A 25 1.70 -7.63 0.13
N PHE A 26 2.13 -7.47 -1.12
CA PHE A 26 3.14 -8.36 -1.71
C PHE A 26 4.50 -8.21 -1.05
N SER A 27 4.92 -6.96 -0.77
CA SER A 27 6.15 -6.69 -0.03
C SER A 27 6.11 -7.29 1.39
N VAL A 28 4.93 -7.30 2.01
CA VAL A 28 4.69 -7.86 3.35
C VAL A 28 4.74 -9.39 3.34
N ILE A 29 4.25 -10.05 2.28
CA ILE A 29 4.39 -11.50 2.10
C ILE A 29 5.88 -11.87 1.99
N ILE A 30 6.63 -11.16 1.12
CA ILE A 30 8.06 -11.45 0.87
C ILE A 30 8.90 -11.18 2.12
N GLY A 31 8.77 -10.00 2.74
CA GLY A 31 9.52 -9.63 3.94
C GLY A 31 9.07 -10.36 5.21
N GLY A 32 7.77 -10.64 5.32
CA GLY A 32 7.15 -11.37 6.43
C GLY A 32 7.60 -12.83 6.52
N LYS A 33 7.90 -13.49 5.39
CA LYS A 33 8.42 -14.87 5.34
C LYS A 33 9.59 -15.13 6.30
N LYS A 34 10.47 -14.14 6.50
CA LYS A 34 11.63 -14.25 7.41
C LYS A 34 11.35 -13.72 8.82
N ARG A 35 10.58 -12.63 8.94
CA ARG A 35 10.49 -11.81 10.16
C ARG A 35 9.12 -11.84 10.85
N GLY A 36 8.14 -12.52 10.26
CA GLY A 36 6.81 -12.71 10.82
C GLY A 36 6.03 -11.42 10.97
N TRP A 37 5.05 -11.47 11.88
CA TRP A 37 4.10 -10.39 12.15
C TRP A 37 4.76 -9.03 12.43
N LYS A 38 5.96 -9.02 13.05
CA LYS A 38 6.72 -7.79 13.33
C LYS A 38 7.06 -7.02 12.08
N PHE A 39 7.32 -7.70 10.96
CA PHE A 39 7.55 -7.05 9.68
C PHE A 39 6.29 -6.33 9.19
N GLY A 40 5.14 -6.99 9.28
CA GLY A 40 3.85 -6.43 8.92
C GLY A 40 3.46 -5.23 9.79
N ALA A 41 3.66 -5.32 11.10
CA ALA A 41 3.42 -4.20 12.01
C ALA A 41 4.32 -2.99 11.70
N MET A 42 5.60 -3.22 11.38
CA MET A 42 6.50 -2.14 10.95
C MET A 42 6.10 -1.57 9.58
N ALA A 43 5.59 -2.39 8.67
CA ALA A 43 5.04 -1.95 7.40
C ALA A 43 3.78 -1.10 7.57
N ALA A 44 2.89 -1.45 8.51
CA ALA A 44 1.76 -0.61 8.89
C ALA A 44 2.20 0.75 9.43
N THR A 45 3.26 0.81 10.25
CA THR A 45 3.82 2.09 10.69
C THR A 45 4.37 2.93 9.54
N GLY A 46 5.04 2.31 8.56
CA GLY A 46 5.51 3.01 7.37
C GLY A 46 4.36 3.50 6.48
N HIS A 47 3.31 2.69 6.34
CA HIS A 47 2.07 3.03 5.64
C HIS A 47 1.39 4.25 6.28
N MET A 48 1.14 4.17 7.59
CA MET A 48 0.57 5.26 8.40
C MET A 48 1.41 6.55 8.27
N ALA A 49 2.74 6.45 8.23
CA ALA A 49 3.61 7.62 8.12
C ALA A 49 3.43 8.40 6.78
N PHE A 50 2.95 7.74 5.73
CA PHE A 50 2.58 8.41 4.48
C PHE A 50 1.09 8.77 4.44
N GLU A 51 0.24 7.84 4.86
CA GLU A 51 -1.21 7.98 4.80
C GLU A 51 -1.73 9.09 5.71
N PHE A 52 -1.29 9.16 6.96
CA PHE A 52 -1.80 10.13 7.91
C PHE A 52 -1.60 11.59 7.43
N PRO A 53 -0.41 11.99 6.94
CA PRO A 53 -0.24 13.29 6.29
C PRO A 53 -1.18 13.52 5.11
N LEU A 54 -1.34 12.52 4.23
CA LEU A 54 -2.26 12.60 3.08
C LEU A 54 -3.71 12.82 3.53
N TYR A 55 -4.18 12.04 4.50
CA TYR A 55 -5.50 12.13 5.10
C TYR A 55 -5.75 13.53 5.71
N MET A 56 -4.78 14.07 6.45
CA MET A 56 -4.88 15.41 7.03
C MET A 56 -4.92 16.50 5.95
N LEU A 57 -4.12 16.35 4.88
CA LEU A 57 -4.12 17.27 3.73
C LEU A 57 -5.48 17.29 3.01
N LEU A 58 -6.09 16.13 2.82
CA LEU A 58 -7.45 16.05 2.27
C LEU A 58 -8.46 16.78 3.17
N GLY A 59 -8.33 16.63 4.49
CA GLY A 59 -9.22 17.26 5.46
C GLY A 59 -9.17 18.78 5.51
N ILE A 60 -8.04 19.40 5.15
CA ILE A 60 -7.91 20.86 4.99
C ILE A 60 -8.32 21.36 3.59
N GLY A 61 -8.80 20.48 2.70
CA GLY A 61 -9.27 20.85 1.37
C GLY A 61 -8.21 20.80 0.27
N ALA A 62 -7.06 20.12 0.47
CA ALA A 62 -6.01 19.99 -0.55
C ALA A 62 -6.36 18.99 -1.69
N ALA A 63 -7.61 18.56 -1.80
CA ALA A 63 -8.06 17.58 -2.79
C ALA A 63 -7.89 18.03 -4.25
N TRP A 64 -7.87 19.35 -4.49
CA TRP A 64 -7.67 19.93 -5.82
C TRP A 64 -6.35 19.51 -6.48
N ILE A 65 -5.33 19.14 -5.69
CA ILE A 65 -4.04 18.66 -6.18
C ILE A 65 -4.21 17.38 -7.02
N PHE A 66 -5.19 16.54 -6.69
CA PHE A 66 -5.47 15.30 -7.44
C PHE A 66 -6.19 15.54 -8.77
N ILE A 67 -6.66 16.77 -9.04
CA ILE A 67 -7.30 17.12 -10.32
C ILE A 67 -6.23 17.51 -11.35
N LEU A 68 -5.06 17.97 -10.91
CA LEU A 68 -3.97 18.38 -11.79
C LEU A 68 -3.47 17.21 -12.63
N LEU A 69 -3.52 17.39 -13.96
CA LEU A 69 -3.09 16.38 -14.92
C LEU A 69 -1.63 15.99 -14.71
N GLU A 70 -0.78 16.97 -14.41
CA GLU A 70 0.65 16.79 -14.11
C GLU A 70 0.86 15.84 -12.92
N VAL A 71 0.08 16.01 -11.84
CA VAL A 71 0.16 15.16 -10.64
C VAL A 71 -0.26 13.73 -10.96
N LYS A 72 -1.36 13.54 -11.70
CA LYS A 72 -1.80 12.21 -12.15
C LYS A 72 -0.73 11.54 -13.00
N THR A 73 -0.19 12.25 -13.98
CA THR A 73 0.88 11.75 -14.88
C THR A 73 2.12 11.36 -14.10
N ILE A 74 2.59 12.20 -13.18
CA ILE A 74 3.78 11.93 -12.35
C ILE A 74 3.56 10.68 -11.49
N ILE A 75 2.43 10.59 -10.78
CA ILE A 75 2.11 9.46 -9.92
C ILE A 75 2.04 8.17 -10.74
N SER A 76 1.32 8.18 -11.86
CA SER A 76 1.14 7.01 -12.71
C SER A 76 2.47 6.53 -13.31
N ILE A 77 3.31 7.44 -13.82
CA ILE A 77 4.62 7.09 -14.40
C ILE A 77 5.57 6.57 -13.32
N ILE A 78 5.78 7.32 -12.24
CA ILE A 78 6.75 6.94 -11.20
C ILE A 78 6.29 5.66 -10.51
N GLY A 79 5.01 5.58 -10.13
CA GLY A 79 4.44 4.40 -9.51
C GLY A 79 4.55 3.18 -10.42
N GLY A 80 4.19 3.32 -11.70
CA GLY A 80 4.36 2.27 -12.71
C GLY A 80 5.80 1.76 -12.79
N LEU A 81 6.79 2.65 -12.88
CA LEU A 81 8.20 2.29 -12.90
C LEU A 81 8.63 1.56 -11.62
N VAL A 82 8.24 2.04 -10.44
CA VAL A 82 8.58 1.41 -9.15
C VAL A 82 8.01 -0.01 -9.08
N LEU A 83 6.76 -0.22 -9.51
CA LEU A 83 6.15 -1.54 -9.55
C LEU A 83 6.87 -2.49 -10.51
N LEU A 84 7.20 -2.04 -11.72
CA LEU A 84 7.94 -2.85 -12.70
C LEU A 84 9.33 -3.23 -12.19
N ILE A 85 10.09 -2.27 -11.66
CA ILE A 85 11.42 -2.51 -11.11
C ILE A 85 11.34 -3.53 -9.98
N TYR A 86 10.42 -3.35 -9.04
CA TYR A 86 10.29 -4.27 -7.92
C TYR A 86 9.86 -5.68 -8.35
N ALA A 87 8.95 -5.78 -9.32
CA ALA A 87 8.53 -7.06 -9.87
C ALA A 87 9.68 -7.81 -10.55
N LEU A 88 10.47 -7.11 -11.38
CA LEU A 88 11.64 -7.68 -12.04
C LEU A 88 12.68 -8.17 -11.03
N LEU A 89 13.01 -7.34 -10.03
CA LEU A 89 13.91 -7.73 -8.95
C LEU A 89 13.40 -8.96 -8.19
N SER A 90 12.09 -9.02 -7.92
CA SER A 90 11.45 -10.15 -7.24
C SER A 90 11.53 -11.45 -8.04
N ILE A 91 11.41 -11.40 -9.38
CA ILE A 91 11.57 -12.57 -10.25
C ILE A 91 13.05 -12.99 -10.31
N LEU A 92 13.97 -12.03 -10.44
CA LEU A 92 15.40 -12.30 -10.46
C LEU A 92 15.88 -12.97 -9.18
N ASP A 93 15.33 -12.61 -8.02
CA ASP A 93 15.62 -13.26 -6.74
C ASP A 93 15.20 -14.75 -6.70
N VAL A 94 14.13 -15.11 -7.41
CA VAL A 94 13.69 -16.51 -7.54
C VAL A 94 14.60 -17.28 -8.50
N VAL A 95 14.88 -16.70 -9.67
CA VAL A 95 15.65 -17.34 -10.76
C VAL A 95 17.12 -17.52 -10.39
N LYS A 96 17.76 -16.53 -9.76
CA LYS A 96 19.18 -16.58 -9.36
C LYS A 96 19.42 -17.44 -8.12
N HIS A 97 18.70 -18.57 -7.99
CA HIS A 97 18.75 -19.52 -6.88
C HIS A 97 20.07 -19.45 -6.07
N LYS A 98 20.04 -18.73 -4.95
CA LYS A 98 21.09 -18.68 -3.91
C LYS A 98 22.32 -17.83 -4.26
N ASN A 99 22.39 -16.63 -3.69
CA ASN A 99 23.45 -16.21 -2.77
C ASN A 99 22.98 -14.93 -2.06
N GLU A 100 23.50 -14.66 -0.87
CA GLU A 100 22.95 -13.72 0.12
C GLU A 100 23.02 -12.23 -0.27
N THR A 101 23.26 -11.94 -1.55
CA THR A 101 23.68 -10.67 -2.15
C THR A 101 22.74 -10.15 -3.23
N GLY A 102 21.45 -10.50 -3.21
CA GLY A 102 20.42 -9.71 -3.90
C GLY A 102 20.23 -8.37 -3.19
N THR A 103 21.01 -7.35 -3.54
CA THR A 103 21.11 -6.10 -2.76
C THR A 103 19.89 -5.18 -2.90
N GLN A 104 19.19 -5.18 -4.03
CA GLN A 104 18.18 -4.16 -4.33
C GLN A 104 16.77 -4.46 -3.78
N THR A 105 16.22 -5.64 -4.04
CA THR A 105 14.93 -6.08 -3.43
C THR A 105 15.07 -6.19 -1.92
N LYS A 106 16.21 -6.72 -1.45
CA LYS A 106 16.54 -6.80 -0.03
C LYS A 106 16.58 -5.41 0.60
N ALA A 107 17.02 -4.35 -0.09
CA ALA A 107 17.01 -2.99 0.48
C ALA A 107 15.58 -2.48 0.71
N LEU A 108 14.69 -2.58 -0.28
CA LEU A 108 13.29 -2.13 -0.16
C LEU A 108 12.48 -2.96 0.84
N THR A 109 12.75 -4.28 0.95
CA THR A 109 12.13 -5.15 1.97
C THR A 109 13.01 -5.36 3.20
N SER A 110 14.11 -4.62 3.35
CA SER A 110 15.04 -4.77 4.50
C SER A 110 14.43 -4.23 5.77
N SER A 111 13.50 -3.30 5.65
CA SER A 111 12.79 -2.68 6.75
C SER A 111 11.30 -2.73 6.42
N GLY A 112 10.49 -3.22 7.36
CA GLY A 112 9.04 -3.19 7.21
C GLY A 112 8.57 -1.76 7.00
N PHE A 113 9.10 -0.82 7.78
CA PHE A 113 8.77 0.60 7.67
C PHE A 113 9.05 1.17 6.28
N VAL A 114 10.24 0.91 5.71
CA VAL A 114 10.59 1.41 4.37
C VAL A 114 9.68 0.80 3.31
N ALA A 115 9.40 -0.51 3.38
CA ALA A 115 8.45 -1.14 2.47
C ALA A 115 7.06 -0.50 2.59
N GLY A 116 6.57 -0.33 3.82
CA GLY A 116 5.32 0.35 4.16
C GLY A 116 5.21 1.71 3.49
N PHE A 117 6.18 2.57 3.74
CA PHE A 117 6.19 3.93 3.22
C PHE A 117 6.28 3.95 1.69
N MET A 118 7.25 3.25 1.10
CA MET A 118 7.53 3.28 -0.34
C MET A 118 6.38 2.70 -1.18
N PHE A 119 5.84 1.55 -0.80
CA PHE A 119 4.74 0.92 -1.54
C PHE A 119 3.38 1.56 -1.29
N THR A 120 3.31 2.52 -0.36
CA THR A 120 2.14 3.38 -0.19
C THR A 120 2.31 4.64 -1.04
N ALA A 121 3.46 5.31 -0.92
CA ALA A 121 3.77 6.55 -1.62
C ALA A 121 3.81 6.40 -3.14
N PHE A 122 4.36 5.29 -3.64
CA PHE A 122 4.51 5.03 -5.07
C PHE A 122 3.45 4.08 -5.62
N ASN A 123 2.29 3.98 -4.96
CA ASN A 123 1.17 3.18 -5.43
C ASN A 123 0.07 4.10 -5.98
N PRO A 124 -0.07 4.21 -7.32
CA PRO A 124 -1.10 5.05 -7.93
C PRO A 124 -2.51 4.68 -7.48
N TYR A 125 -2.79 3.39 -7.29
CA TYR A 125 -4.10 2.93 -6.81
C TYR A 125 -4.42 3.48 -5.42
N PHE A 126 -3.46 3.45 -4.49
CA PHE A 126 -3.64 3.98 -3.14
C PHE A 126 -3.97 5.47 -3.17
N ILE A 127 -3.23 6.23 -3.98
CA ILE A 127 -3.44 7.68 -4.11
C ILE A 127 -4.80 7.99 -4.75
N ILE A 128 -5.17 7.28 -5.82
CA ILE A 128 -6.47 7.46 -6.50
C ILE A 128 -7.63 7.07 -5.57
N TRP A 129 -7.48 6.01 -4.78
CA TRP A 129 -8.49 5.61 -3.79
C TRP A 129 -8.74 6.73 -2.76
N TRP A 130 -7.67 7.33 -2.24
CA TRP A 130 -7.76 8.47 -1.33
C TRP A 130 -8.29 9.74 -2.01
N ALA A 131 -8.03 9.93 -3.31
CA ALA A 131 -8.62 11.01 -4.10
C ALA A 131 -10.12 10.81 -4.42
N THR A 132 -10.68 9.63 -4.15
CA THR A 132 -12.06 9.27 -4.50
C THR A 132 -12.85 8.84 -3.27
N ALA A 133 -12.87 7.54 -2.95
CA ALA A 133 -13.61 6.99 -1.82
C ALA A 133 -13.11 7.57 -0.49
N GLY A 134 -11.79 7.70 -0.33
CA GLY A 134 -11.18 8.30 0.86
C GLY A 134 -11.53 9.78 1.02
N LEU A 135 -11.59 10.53 -0.08
CA LEU A 135 -11.99 11.95 -0.05
C LEU A 135 -13.43 12.11 0.46
N LYS A 136 -14.37 11.32 -0.05
CA LYS A 136 -15.76 11.34 0.45
C LYS A 136 -15.80 11.11 1.96
N LEU A 137 -15.11 10.08 2.43
CA LEU A 137 -15.05 9.72 3.85
C LEU A 137 -14.45 10.85 4.70
N VAL A 138 -13.38 11.49 4.23
CA VAL A 138 -12.77 12.66 4.89
C VAL A 138 -13.75 13.83 4.92
N THR A 139 -14.45 14.11 3.83
CA THR A 139 -15.42 15.21 3.77
C THR A 139 -16.59 14.98 4.74
N ASP A 140 -17.06 13.75 4.89
CA ASP A 140 -18.14 13.42 5.82
C ASP A 140 -17.68 13.54 7.28
N ILE A 141 -16.44 13.12 7.59
CA ILE A 141 -15.82 13.31 8.91
C ILE A 141 -15.71 14.80 9.26
N VAL A 142 -15.24 15.62 8.32
CA VAL A 142 -15.12 17.07 8.52
C VAL A 142 -16.49 17.74 8.61
N ALA A 143 -17.47 17.32 7.82
CA ALA A 143 -18.83 17.85 7.88
C ALA A 143 -19.49 17.53 9.23
N TYR A 144 -19.19 16.38 9.82
CA TYR A 144 -19.71 15.98 11.12
C TYR A 144 -19.06 16.73 12.30
N GLY A 145 -17.72 16.75 12.35
CA GLY A 145 -16.99 17.18 13.56
C GLY A 145 -15.97 18.29 13.34
N GLY A 146 -15.85 18.80 12.12
CA GLY A 146 -14.79 19.73 11.71
C GLY A 146 -13.41 19.07 11.63
N ILE A 147 -12.41 19.87 11.29
CA ILE A 147 -11.02 19.42 11.12
C ILE A 147 -10.42 18.79 12.38
N TYR A 148 -10.80 19.25 13.57
CA TYR A 148 -10.29 18.75 14.84
C TYR A 148 -10.69 17.29 15.11
N TYR A 149 -11.72 16.80 14.40
CA TYR A 149 -12.21 15.45 14.53
C TYR A 149 -11.39 14.43 13.73
N LEU A 150 -10.59 14.89 12.76
CA LEU A 150 -9.82 14.04 11.85
C LEU A 150 -8.89 13.05 12.58
N PRO A 151 -8.05 13.44 13.58
CA PRO A 151 -7.14 12.48 14.21
C PRO A 151 -7.87 11.37 14.97
N PHE A 152 -9.01 11.72 15.59
CA PHE A 152 -9.82 10.75 16.31
C PHE A 152 -10.51 9.78 15.34
N ALA A 153 -11.11 10.27 14.25
CA ALA A 153 -11.70 9.42 13.22
C ALA A 153 -10.66 8.51 12.54
N TYR A 154 -9.44 9.00 12.33
CA TYR A 154 -8.33 8.19 11.78
C TYR A 154 -7.99 6.99 12.68
N SER A 155 -8.11 7.14 14.01
CA SER A 155 -7.85 6.03 14.94
C SER A 155 -8.81 4.84 14.77
N ILE A 156 -10.02 5.07 14.26
CA ILE A 156 -11.03 4.04 13.94
C ILE A 156 -10.66 3.26 12.69
N HIS A 157 -9.81 3.84 11.84
CA HIS A 157 -9.36 3.25 10.59
C HIS A 157 -8.01 2.53 10.76
N VAL A 158 -6.99 3.23 11.23
CA VAL A 158 -5.58 2.84 11.13
C VAL A 158 -5.25 1.48 11.77
N TRP A 159 -5.99 1.08 12.82
CA TRP A 159 -5.75 -0.21 13.49
C TRP A 159 -5.98 -1.40 12.54
N MET A 160 -6.84 -1.25 11.52
CA MET A 160 -7.09 -2.30 10.54
C MET A 160 -5.86 -2.59 9.70
N ASP A 161 -5.05 -1.58 9.35
CA ASP A 161 -3.80 -1.79 8.61
C ASP A 161 -2.78 -2.55 9.45
N TYR A 162 -2.68 -2.22 10.73
CA TYR A 162 -1.84 -2.96 11.67
C TYR A 162 -2.26 -4.42 11.79
N VAL A 163 -3.55 -4.68 11.98
CA VAL A 163 -4.08 -6.05 12.09
C VAL A 163 -3.86 -6.82 10.79
N TRP A 164 -4.24 -6.24 9.65
CA TRP A 164 -4.18 -6.89 8.36
C TRP A 164 -2.75 -7.18 7.92
N LEU A 165 -1.86 -6.18 7.94
CA LEU A 165 -0.48 -6.35 7.48
C LEU A 165 0.31 -7.27 8.41
N ALA A 166 0.11 -7.19 9.73
CA ALA A 166 0.71 -8.13 10.66
C ALA A 166 0.19 -9.57 10.45
N PHE A 167 -1.11 -9.73 10.18
CA PHE A 167 -1.73 -11.01 9.90
C PHE A 167 -1.19 -11.65 8.61
N ILE A 168 -1.14 -10.90 7.50
CA ILE A 168 -0.56 -11.38 6.24
C ILE A 168 0.91 -11.77 6.41
N ALA A 169 1.71 -10.96 7.12
CA ALA A 169 3.11 -11.29 7.42
C ALA A 169 3.24 -12.56 8.27
N TYR A 170 2.34 -12.75 9.24
CA TYR A 170 2.27 -13.96 10.06
C TYR A 170 1.94 -15.19 9.22
N LEU A 171 0.93 -15.11 8.35
CA LEU A 171 0.56 -16.20 7.44
C LEU A 171 1.72 -16.57 6.51
N ALA A 172 2.40 -15.58 5.93
CA ALA A 172 3.58 -15.82 5.10
C ALA A 172 4.70 -16.53 5.88
N TYR A 173 4.92 -16.14 7.14
CA TYR A 173 5.90 -16.78 8.02
C TYR A 173 5.53 -18.21 8.40
N ARG A 174 4.25 -18.52 8.64
CA ARG A 174 3.80 -19.89 8.93
C ARG A 174 3.81 -20.74 7.65
N GLY A 175 3.37 -20.17 6.54
CA GLY A 175 3.29 -20.80 5.22
C GLY A 175 4.65 -21.14 4.61
N ARG A 176 5.76 -20.55 5.11
CA ARG A 176 7.11 -20.91 4.65
C ARG A 176 7.46 -22.39 4.86
N LYS A 177 6.76 -23.09 5.76
CA LYS A 177 6.92 -24.53 6.01
C LYS A 177 6.35 -25.41 4.89
N ILE A 178 5.49 -24.87 4.03
CA ILE A 178 4.83 -25.58 2.91
C ILE A 178 5.85 -25.90 1.79
N GLY A 179 7.01 -25.25 1.78
CA GLY A 179 8.14 -25.58 0.91
C GLY A 179 8.59 -24.42 0.04
N LYS A 180 9.88 -24.41 -0.32
CA LYS A 180 10.50 -23.34 -1.10
C LYS A 180 9.82 -23.13 -2.46
N ARG A 181 9.52 -24.22 -3.18
CA ARG A 181 8.90 -24.16 -4.52
C ARG A 181 7.56 -23.43 -4.53
N ILE A 182 6.69 -23.72 -3.57
CA ILE A 182 5.37 -23.07 -3.48
C ILE A 182 5.51 -21.58 -3.15
N MET A 183 6.43 -21.22 -2.26
CA MET A 183 6.70 -19.81 -1.96
C MET A 183 7.30 -19.05 -3.14
N ASP A 184 8.16 -19.70 -3.92
CA ASP A 184 8.75 -19.13 -5.13
C ASP A 184 7.67 -18.92 -6.21
N LEU A 185 6.73 -19.87 -6.37
CA LEU A 185 5.57 -19.73 -7.26
C LEU A 185 4.66 -18.57 -6.85
N ILE A 186 4.35 -18.43 -5.56
CA ILE A 186 3.59 -17.29 -5.05
C ILE A 186 4.32 -15.98 -5.37
N GLN A 187 5.63 -15.90 -5.11
CA GLN A 187 6.41 -14.70 -5.39
C GLN A 187 6.41 -14.33 -6.89
N VAL A 188 6.59 -15.30 -7.79
CA VAL A 188 6.52 -15.07 -9.24
C VAL A 188 5.11 -14.63 -9.67
N PHE A 189 4.07 -15.28 -9.15
CA PHE A 189 2.68 -14.91 -9.44
C PHE A 189 2.40 -13.45 -9.04
N LEU A 190 2.76 -13.06 -7.82
CA LEU A 190 2.59 -11.68 -7.34
C LEU A 190 3.40 -10.69 -8.19
N ALA A 191 4.62 -11.04 -8.58
CA ALA A 191 5.42 -10.20 -9.47
C ALA A 191 4.78 -10.02 -10.86
N VAL A 192 4.19 -11.07 -11.43
CA VAL A 192 3.44 -10.96 -12.71
C VAL A 192 2.24 -10.01 -12.57
N VAL A 193 1.51 -10.09 -11.46
CA VAL A 193 0.41 -9.16 -11.17
C VAL A 193 0.91 -7.72 -11.04
N MET A 194 2.07 -7.50 -10.42
CA MET A 194 2.70 -6.17 -10.36
C MET A 194 3.15 -5.67 -11.73
N ILE A 195 3.65 -6.56 -12.61
CA ILE A 195 4.00 -6.18 -13.99
C ILE A 195 2.77 -5.67 -14.73
N TYR A 196 1.65 -6.39 -14.59
CA TYR A 196 0.38 -6.00 -15.19
C TYR A 196 -0.07 -4.60 -14.74
N TYR A 197 -0.14 -4.35 -13.43
CA TYR A 197 -0.53 -3.03 -12.91
C TYR A 197 0.50 -1.94 -13.25
N GLY A 198 1.80 -2.25 -13.17
CA GLY A 198 2.86 -1.31 -13.52
C GLY A 198 2.76 -0.87 -14.98
N ALA A 199 2.51 -1.79 -15.90
CA ALA A 199 2.33 -1.50 -17.32
C ALA A 199 1.06 -0.65 -17.58
N ILE A 200 -0.04 -0.94 -16.88
CA ILE A 200 -1.27 -0.14 -16.96
C ILE A 200 -1.01 1.30 -16.51
N PHE A 201 -0.37 1.51 -15.36
CA PHE A 201 -0.10 2.87 -14.89
C PHE A 201 0.85 3.63 -15.80
N LEU A 202 1.85 2.97 -16.40
CA LEU A 202 2.66 3.62 -17.43
C LEU A 202 1.83 4.03 -18.64
N TYR A 203 0.98 3.14 -19.14
CA TYR A 203 0.10 3.43 -20.28
C TYR A 203 -0.83 4.62 -19.97
N GLU A 204 -1.49 4.61 -18.82
CA GLU A 204 -2.33 5.72 -18.36
C GLU A 204 -1.54 7.03 -18.24
N GLY A 205 -0.34 6.98 -17.65
CA GLY A 205 0.55 8.14 -17.55
C GLY A 205 0.91 8.74 -18.90
N PHE A 206 1.21 7.91 -19.90
CA PHE A 206 1.47 8.39 -21.28
C PHE A 206 0.22 8.93 -21.97
N MET A 207 -0.96 8.40 -21.66
CA MET A 207 -2.23 8.91 -22.19
C MET A 207 -2.60 10.25 -21.56
N PHE A 208 -2.35 10.45 -20.26
CA PHE A 208 -2.53 11.74 -19.58
C PHE A 208 -1.50 12.80 -19.98
N PHE A 209 -0.36 12.40 -20.54
CA PHE A 209 0.66 13.33 -21.03
C PHE A 209 0.27 14.00 -22.38
N LYS A 210 -0.67 13.42 -23.13
CA LYS A 210 -1.17 13.97 -24.40
C LYS A 210 -2.33 14.93 -24.18
#